data_AF-F5SYG2-F1
#
_entry.id   AF-F5SYG2-F1
#
_cell.length_a   1.000
_cell.length_b   1.000
_cell.length_c   1.000
_cell.angle_alpha   90.00
_cell.angle_beta   90.00
_cell.angle_gamma   90.00
#
_symmetry.space_group_name_H-M   'P 1'
#
loop_
_entity.id
_entity.type
_entity.pdbx_description
1 polymer ?
#
loop_
_entity_poly.entity_id
_entity_poly.type
_entity_poly.pdbx_seq_one_letter_code
_entity_poly.pdbx_strand_id
1 'polypeptide(L)'
;MADSSFRTDWLSKSLAGILLGFLAAMAICGLFFLLPLPIGPSAEAQLMMWLVGPVWLALLSTCFLFRSGTRAWFWLGLTNVVLYALYFLFKLF
;
A
#
# COMPACT_ATOMS: atom_id res chain seq x y z
N MET A 1 -13.77 -32.54 -22.29
CA MET A 1 -14.02 -31.49 -21.29
C MET A 1 -12.67 -30.88 -20.94
N ALA A 2 -12.28 -29.82 -21.65
CA ALA A 2 -11.01 -29.15 -21.40
C ALA A 2 -11.21 -28.25 -20.17
N ASP A 3 -10.65 -28.66 -19.03
CA ASP A 3 -10.56 -27.78 -17.87
C ASP A 3 -9.61 -26.64 -18.25
N SER A 4 -10.20 -25.52 -18.63
CA SER A 4 -9.48 -24.29 -18.89
C SER A 4 -8.95 -23.81 -17.54
N SER A 5 -7.68 -24.12 -17.27
CA SER A 5 -6.92 -23.59 -16.14
C SER A 5 -6.95 -22.06 -16.21
N PHE A 6 -7.97 -21.45 -15.60
CA PHE A 6 -8.04 -20.03 -15.37
C PHE A 6 -6.76 -19.66 -14.62
N ARG A 7 -5.91 -18.85 -15.25
CA ARG A 7 -4.63 -18.39 -14.70
C ARG A 7 -4.84 -17.92 -13.26
N THR A 8 -4.44 -18.76 -12.31
CA THR A 8 -4.82 -18.70 -10.89
C THR A 8 -4.13 -17.57 -10.12
N ASP A 9 -3.36 -16.74 -10.83
CA ASP A 9 -2.59 -15.65 -10.26
C ASP A 9 -3.46 -14.51 -9.72
N TRP A 10 -4.73 -14.41 -10.09
CA TRP A 10 -5.61 -13.31 -9.65
C TRP A 10 -5.76 -13.29 -8.12
N LEU A 11 -5.90 -14.46 -7.49
CA LEU A 11 -6.02 -14.56 -6.03
C LEU A 11 -4.70 -14.18 -5.35
N SER A 12 -3.56 -14.60 -5.91
CA SER A 12 -2.23 -14.20 -5.43
C SER A 12 -2.01 -12.68 -5.53
N LYS A 13 -2.44 -12.05 -6.64
CA LYS A 13 -2.37 -10.59 -6.83
C LYS A 13 -3.27 -9.85 -5.85
N SER A 14 -4.50 -10.31 -5.66
CA SER A 14 -5.44 -9.73 -4.70
C SER A 14 -4.89 -9.80 -3.28
N LEU A 15 -4.34 -10.94 -2.86
CA LEU A 15 -3.68 -11.08 -1.56
C LEU A 15 -2.46 -10.15 -1.42
N ALA A 16 -1.64 -10.01 -2.46
CA ALA A 16 -0.54 -9.06 -2.46
C ALA A 16 -1.04 -7.62 -2.27
N GLY A 17 -2.08 -7.21 -3.02
CA GLY A 17 -2.69 -5.89 -2.93
C GLY A 17 -3.36 -5.62 -1.57
N ILE A 18 -4.03 -6.61 -1.00
CA ILE A 18 -4.65 -6.51 0.32
C ILE A 18 -3.56 -6.33 1.40
N LEU A 19 -2.59 -7.24 1.47
CA LEU A 19 -1.60 -7.25 2.54
C LEU A 19 -0.53 -6.18 2.34
N LEU A 20 0.22 -6.25 1.23
CA LEU A 20 1.32 -5.33 0.98
C LEU A 20 0.83 -3.94 0.57
N GLY A 21 -0.31 -3.84 -0.11
CA GLY A 21 -0.93 -2.54 -0.37
C GLY A 21 -1.41 -1.85 0.91
N PHE A 22 -1.92 -2.60 1.91
CA PHE A 22 -2.30 -2.02 3.20
C PHE A 22 -1.09 -1.51 3.97
N LEU A 23 -0.02 -2.30 4.05
CA LEU A 23 1.23 -1.88 4.68
C LEU A 23 1.82 -0.63 4.01
N ALA A 24 1.81 -0.58 2.67
CA ALA A 24 2.28 0.58 1.94
C ALA A 24 1.38 1.81 2.20
N ALA A 25 0.06 1.64 2.29
CA ALA A 25 -0.86 2.73 2.64
C ALA A 25 -0.58 3.28 4.04
N MET A 26 -0.31 2.41 5.02
CA MET A 26 0.07 2.82 6.37
C MET A 26 1.38 3.59 6.38
N ALA A 27 2.40 3.14 5.63
CA ALA A 27 3.68 3.83 5.53
C ALA A 27 3.54 5.21 4.86
N ILE A 28 2.75 5.31 3.79
CA ILE A 28 2.46 6.59 3.12
C ILE A 28 1.73 7.54 4.06
N CYS A 29 0.66 7.09 4.74
CA CYS A 29 -0.07 7.94 5.68
C CYS A 29 0.82 8.34 6.87
N GLY A 30 1.68 7.44 7.35
CA GLY A 30 2.68 7.76 8.36
C GLY A 30 3.69 8.82 7.91
N LEU A 31 4.16 8.76 6.65
CA LEU A 31 4.98 9.82 6.06
C LEU A 31 4.24 11.16 5.97
N PHE A 32 2.95 11.14 5.61
CA PHE A 32 2.12 12.34 5.61
C PHE A 32 1.93 12.93 7.02
N PHE A 33 1.83 12.08 8.04
CA PHE A 33 1.75 12.51 9.44
C PHE A 33 3.04 13.16 9.96
N LEU A 34 4.19 12.89 9.34
CA LEU A 34 5.44 13.59 9.69
C LEU A 34 5.50 15.02 9.13
N LEU A 35 4.59 15.40 8.22
CA LEU A 35 4.56 16.76 7.67
C LEU A 35 3.93 17.73 8.68
N PRO A 36 4.58 18.86 8.99
CA PRO A 36 4.02 19.85 9.90
C PRO A 36 2.84 20.57 9.22
N LEU A 37 1.63 20.10 9.50
CA LEU A 37 0.39 20.72 9.02
C LEU A 37 -0.11 21.74 10.05
N PRO A 38 -0.49 22.97 9.65
CA PRO A 38 -1.02 23.99 10.57
C PRO A 38 -2.51 23.72 10.87
N ILE A 39 -2.83 22.51 11.33
CA ILE A 39 -4.19 22.07 11.68
C ILE A 39 -4.22 21.51 13.10
N GLY A 40 -5.39 21.51 13.74
CA GLY A 40 -5.53 20.96 15.08
C GLY A 40 -5.34 19.43 15.12
N PRO A 41 -4.90 18.85 16.26
CA PRO A 41 -4.62 17.41 16.36
C PRO A 41 -5.81 16.50 15.99
N SER A 42 -7.03 16.95 16.26
CA SER A 42 -8.24 16.21 15.89
C SER A 42 -8.47 16.16 14.38
N ALA A 43 -8.21 17.28 13.68
CA ALA A 43 -8.34 17.35 12.23
C ALA A 43 -7.26 16.52 11.53
N GLU A 44 -6.04 16.49 12.09
CA GLU A 44 -4.95 15.66 11.60
C GLU A 44 -5.27 14.16 11.71
N ALA A 45 -5.78 13.72 12.86
CA ALA A 45 -6.21 12.34 13.06
C ALA A 45 -7.35 11.96 12.09
N GLN A 46 -8.33 12.84 11.88
CA GLN A 46 -9.41 12.62 10.91
C GLN A 46 -8.87 12.54 9.48
N LEU A 47 -7.94 13.44 9.10
CA LEU A 47 -7.32 13.41 7.79
C LEU A 47 -6.62 12.07 7.54
N MET A 48 -5.82 11.58 8.48
CA MET A 48 -5.15 10.29 8.34
C MET A 48 -6.15 9.14 8.27
N MET A 49 -7.18 9.15 9.11
CA MET A 49 -8.24 8.13 9.11
C MET A 49 -8.94 8.04 7.74
N TRP A 50 -9.27 9.18 7.14
CA TRP A 50 -9.93 9.23 5.84
C TRP A 50 -8.98 8.98 4.66
N LEU A 51 -7.68 9.25 4.81
CA LEU A 51 -6.69 9.07 3.75
C LEU A 51 -6.30 7.59 3.55
N VAL A 52 -6.27 6.79 4.61
CA VAL A 52 -5.84 5.38 4.56
C VAL A 52 -6.69 4.57 3.57
N GLY A 53 -8.01 4.70 3.60
CA GLY A 53 -8.93 3.93 2.75
C GLY A 53 -8.70 4.16 1.24
N PRO A 54 -8.78 5.41 0.75
CA PRO A 54 -8.49 5.75 -0.64
C PRO A 54 -7.09 5.35 -1.09
N VAL A 55 -6.06 5.58 -0.28
CA VAL A 55 -4.67 5.21 -0.63
C VAL A 55 -4.55 3.69 -0.73
N TRP A 56 -5.13 2.95 0.21
CA TRP A 56 -5.12 1.49 0.18
C TRP A 56 -5.83 0.93 -1.05
N LEU A 57 -7.03 1.43 -1.38
CA LEU A 57 -7.77 0.97 -2.56
C LEU A 57 -7.04 1.32 -3.87
N ALA A 58 -6.39 2.49 -3.95
CA ALA A 58 -5.56 2.85 -5.09
C ALA A 58 -4.39 1.86 -5.26
N LEU A 59 -3.67 1.54 -4.17
CA LEU A 59 -2.57 0.56 -4.20
C LEU A 59 -3.07 -0.84 -4.49
N LEU A 60 -4.19 -1.27 -3.92
CA LEU A 60 -4.82 -2.55 -4.24
C LEU A 60 -5.10 -2.64 -5.73
N SER A 61 -5.64 -1.59 -6.34
CA SER A 61 -5.95 -1.57 -7.77
C SER A 61 -4.68 -1.74 -8.64
N THR A 62 -3.53 -1.24 -8.18
CA THR A 62 -2.26 -1.42 -8.90
C THR A 62 -1.78 -2.87 -8.96
N CYS A 63 -2.25 -3.76 -8.06
CA CYS A 63 -1.86 -5.17 -8.08
C CYS A 63 -2.28 -5.89 -9.37
N PHE A 64 -3.36 -5.42 -10.01
CA PHE A 64 -3.87 -5.95 -11.27
C PHE A 64 -3.10 -5.47 -12.50
N LEU A 65 -2.28 -4.41 -12.38
CA LEU A 65 -1.38 -3.97 -13.44
C LEU A 65 -0.21 -4.94 -13.66
N PHE A 66 0.14 -5.74 -12.64
CA PHE A 66 1.22 -6.71 -12.75
C PHE A 66 0.80 -7.95 -13.56
N ARG A 67 1.71 -8.44 -14.39
CA ARG A 67 1.46 -9.58 -15.29
C ARG A 67 1.34 -10.92 -14.55
N SER A 68 2.04 -11.10 -13.41
CA SER A 68 2.00 -12.31 -12.56
C SER A 68 1.85 -11.97 -11.07
N GLY A 69 1.39 -12.92 -10.25
CA GLY A 69 1.29 -12.77 -8.80
C GLY A 69 2.64 -12.55 -8.13
N THR A 70 3.65 -13.33 -8.52
CA THR A 70 5.04 -13.19 -8.03
C THR A 70 5.62 -11.80 -8.24
N ARG A 71 5.36 -11.17 -9.40
CA ARG A 71 5.80 -9.80 -9.66
C ARG A 71 5.07 -8.80 -8.77
N ALA A 72 3.77 -8.98 -8.53
CA ALA A 72 3.02 -8.12 -7.62
C ALA A 72 3.60 -8.16 -6.20
N TRP A 73 3.89 -9.37 -5.68
CA TRP A 73 4.53 -9.55 -4.38
C TRP A 73 5.92 -8.90 -4.31
N PHE A 74 6.76 -9.14 -5.32
CA PHE A 74 8.11 -8.58 -5.35
C PHE A 74 8.10 -7.04 -5.37
N TRP A 75 7.32 -6.44 -6.27
CA TRP A 75 7.27 -4.98 -6.41
C TRP A 75 6.59 -4.31 -5.22
N LEU A 76 5.44 -4.81 -4.75
CA LEU A 76 4.80 -4.24 -3.57
C LEU A 76 5.66 -4.44 -2.31
N GLY A 77 6.39 -5.55 -2.20
CA GLY A 77 7.33 -5.80 -1.11
C GLY A 77 8.49 -4.81 -1.13
N LEU A 78 9.10 -4.59 -2.30
CA LEU A 78 10.16 -3.60 -2.48
C LEU A 78 9.68 -2.18 -2.16
N THR A 79 8.49 -1.80 -2.64
CA THR A 79 7.86 -0.52 -2.31
C THR A 79 7.68 -0.35 -0.80
N ASN A 80 7.24 -1.39 -0.09
CA ASN A 80 7.13 -1.34 1.37
C ASN A 80 8.49 -1.08 2.03
N VAL A 81 9.53 -1.83 1.64
CA VAL A 81 10.88 -1.64 2.19
C VAL A 81 11.35 -0.19 2.01
N VAL A 82 11.16 0.37 0.81
CA VAL A 82 11.53 1.77 0.52
C VAL A 82 10.71 2.75 1.36
N LEU A 83 9.39 2.59 1.43
CA LEU A 83 8.51 3.50 2.19
C LEU A 83 8.81 3.50 3.68
N TYR A 84 9.00 2.32 4.28
CA TYR A 84 9.37 2.22 5.70
C TYR A 84 10.78 2.75 5.96
N ALA A 85 11.74 2.51 5.06
CA ALA A 85 13.08 3.10 5.16
C ALA A 85 13.02 4.63 5.15
N LEU A 86 12.22 5.23 4.25
CA LEU A 86 11.99 6.67 4.22
C LEU A 86 11.30 7.15 5.50
N TYR A 87 10.27 6.45 5.97
CA TYR A 87 9.56 6.81 7.20
C TYR A 87 10.50 6.85 8.40
N PHE A 88 11.31 5.81 8.61
CA PHE A 88 12.27 5.78 9.71
C PHE A 88 13.38 6.82 9.55
N LEU A 89 13.83 7.07 8.32
CA LEU A 89 14.81 8.11 8.03
C LEU A 89 14.27 9.48 8.44
N PHE A 90 13.07 9.85 7.98
CA PHE A 90 12.48 11.16 8.31
C PHE A 90 12.04 11.28 9.77
N LYS A 91 11.60 10.19 10.40
CA LYS A 91 11.27 10.17 11.82
C LYS A 91 12.50 10.39 12.72
N LEU A 92 13.70 10.12 12.22
CA LEU A 92 14.95 10.29 12.97
C LEU A 92 15.40 11.77 13.04
N PHE A 93 14.97 12.60 12.09
CA PHE A 93 15.27 14.04 12.03
C PHE A 93 14.23 14.85 12.81
#